data_AF-E3GWK7-F1
#
_entry.id   AF-E3GWK7-F1
#
_cell.length_a   1.000
_cell.length_b   1.000
_cell.length_c   1.000
_cell.angle_alpha   90.00
_cell.angle_beta   90.00
_cell.angle_gamma   90.00
#
_symmetry.space_group_name_H-M   'P 1'
#
loop_
_entity.id
_entity.type
_entity.pdbx_description
1 polymer ?
#
loop_
_entity_poly.entity_id
_entity_poly.type
_entity_poly.pdbx_seq_one_letter_code
_entity_poly.pdbx_strand_id
1 'polypeptide(L)' 'MCSTGGPTIDVDLGKLKTKKCKCLDCGNTFKGVGKKIVCPSCQSENVKCSE' A
#
# COMPACT_ATOMS: atom_id res chain seq x y z
N MET A 1 -15.35 8.21 32.47
CA MET A 1 -15.28 6.81 32.02
C MET A 1 -16.22 6.66 30.84
N CYS A 2 -15.72 6.71 29.61
CA CYS A 2 -16.43 6.19 28.45
C CYS A 2 -15.49 5.20 27.77
N SER A 3 -15.63 3.94 28.13
CA SER A 3 -15.09 2.81 27.37
C SER A 3 -15.91 2.72 26.09
N THR A 4 -15.60 3.58 25.12
CA THR A 4 -16.15 3.44 23.77
C THR A 4 -15.34 2.34 23.11
N GLY A 5 -15.73 1.10 23.38
CA GLY A 5 -15.36 -0.06 22.57
C GLY A 5 -15.83 0.20 21.15
N GLY A 6 -14.97 0.82 20.35
CA GLY A 6 -15.15 0.85 18.91
C GLY A 6 -15.12 -0.59 18.40
N PRO A 7 -15.90 -0.93 17.37
CA PRO A 7 -15.77 -2.24 16.74
C PRO A 7 -14.28 -2.40 16.40
N THR A 8 -13.65 -3.43 16.96
CA THR A 8 -12.42 -3.96 16.41
C THR A 8 -12.79 -4.33 14.98
N ILE A 9 -12.53 -3.41 14.07
CA ILE A 9 -12.53 -3.67 12.65
C ILE A 9 -11.50 -4.78 12.48
N ASP A 10 -11.98 -6.02 12.55
CA ASP A 10 -11.34 -7.18 11.96
C ASP A 10 -11.38 -6.93 10.45
N VAL A 11 -10.62 -5.93 10.01
CA VAL A 11 -10.22 -5.86 8.62
C VAL A 11 -9.34 -7.07 8.53
N ASP A 12 -9.89 -8.12 7.94
CA ASP A 12 -9.21 -9.31 7.41
C ASP A 12 -8.04 -8.82 6.53
N LEU A 13 -6.98 -8.35 7.17
CA LEU A 13 -5.74 -7.82 6.60
C LEU A 13 -5.05 -8.92 5.79
N GLY A 14 -5.48 -10.17 5.97
CA GLY A 14 -5.07 -11.34 5.20
C GLY A 14 -5.42 -11.29 3.72
N LYS A 15 -6.39 -10.45 3.29
CA LYS A 15 -6.79 -10.38 1.86
C LYS A 15 -6.34 -9.13 1.12
N LEU A 16 -5.74 -8.15 1.79
CA LEU A 16 -5.15 -7.00 1.09
C LEU A 16 -3.83 -7.45 0.45
N LYS A 17 -3.91 -7.97 -0.79
CA LYS A 17 -2.74 -8.36 -1.60
C LYS A 17 -1.89 -7.12 -1.87
N THR A 18 -0.95 -6.85 -0.97
CA THR A 18 0.08 -5.82 -1.12
C THR A 18 1.12 -6.34 -2.10
N LYS A 19 1.32 -5.63 -3.21
CA LYS A 19 2.33 -5.97 -4.20
C LYS A 19 3.61 -5.21 -3.88
N LYS A 20 4.76 -5.85 -4.00
CA LYS A 20 6.05 -5.14 -3.90
C LYS A 20 6.27 -4.38 -5.19
N CYS A 21 6.45 -3.07 -5.07
CA CYS A 21 6.65 -2.17 -6.20
C CYS A 21 7.99 -1.45 -6.08
N LYS A 22 8.64 -1.23 -7.22
CA LYS A 22 9.86 -0.43 -7.33
C LYS A 22 9.64 0.68 -8.34
N CYS A 23 9.92 1.92 -7.96
CA CYS A 23 9.97 3.04 -8.88
C CYS A 23 11.23 2.96 -9.74
N LEU A 24 11.06 3.13 -11.05
CA LEU A 24 12.15 3.05 -12.00
C LEU A 24 12.87 4.39 -12.18
N ASP A 25 12.28 5.52 -11.77
CA ASP A 25 12.93 6.83 -11.86
C ASP A 25 13.80 7.14 -10.63
N CYS A 26 13.25 6.98 -9.42
CA CYS A 26 13.98 7.29 -8.18
C CYS A 26 14.58 6.05 -7.49
N GLY A 27 14.25 4.83 -7.96
CA GLY A 27 14.73 3.58 -7.39
C GLY A 27 14.04 3.15 -6.09
N ASN A 28 13.10 3.94 -5.54
CA ASN A 28 12.45 3.62 -4.27
C ASN A 28 11.61 2.34 -4.36
N THR A 29 11.66 1.52 -3.31
CA THR A 29 10.89 0.26 -3.20
C THR A 29 9.85 0.38 -2.10
N PHE A 30 8.59 0.09 -2.41
CA PHE A 30 7.46 0.26 -1.51
C PHE A 30 6.38 -0.80 -1.75
N LYS A 31 5.44 -0.95 -0.81
CA LYS A 31 4.30 -1.85 -0.98
C LYS A 31 3.14 -1.07 -1.57
N GLY A 32 2.73 -1.42 -2.79
CA GLY A 32 1.58 -0.82 -3.46
C GLY A 32 0.31 -1.63 -3.21
N VAL A 33 -0.82 -0.92 -3.07
CA VAL A 33 -2.16 -1.50 -2.93
C VAL A 33 -3.05 -0.94 -4.02
N GLY A 34 -3.81 -1.80 -4.69
CA GLY A 34 -4.80 -1.40 -5.70
C GLY A 34 -4.28 -1.45 -7.13
N LYS A 35 -5.06 -0.85 -8.06
CA LYS A 35 -4.81 -0.91 -9.52
C LYS A 35 -3.90 0.23 -10.02
N LYS A 36 -3.97 1.40 -9.38
CA LYS A 36 -3.18 2.57 -9.76
C LYS A 36 -2.15 2.84 -8.68
N ILE A 37 -0.90 2.51 -8.96
CA ILE A 37 0.21 2.62 -8.02
C ILE A 37 1.15 3.70 -8.55
N VAL A 38 1.46 4.67 -7.70
CA VAL A 38 2.39 5.77 -7.99
C VAL A 38 3.49 5.77 -6.94
N CYS A 39 4.68 6.24 -7.31
CA CYS A 39 5.79 6.29 -6.38
C CYS A 39 5.51 7.31 -5.27
N PRO A 40 5.53 6.92 -3.97
CA PRO A 40 5.30 7.87 -2.88
C PRO A 40 6.44 8.86 -2.68
N SER A 41 7.62 8.61 -3.24
CA SER A 41 8.81 9.46 -3.07
C SER A 41 8.92 10.55 -4.12
N CYS A 42 8.70 10.23 -5.38
CA CYS A 42 8.84 11.17 -6.50
C CYS A 42 7.54 11.41 -7.28
N GLN A 43 6.43 10.79 -6.86
CA GLN A 43 5.11 10.87 -7.52
C GLN A 43 5.10 10.37 -8.98
N SER A 44 6.15 9.67 -9.42
CA SER A 44 6.20 9.08 -10.76
C SER A 44 5.24 7.89 -10.89
N GLU A 45 4.60 7.80 -12.06
CA GLU A 45 3.75 6.66 -12.46
C GLU A 45 4.58 5.48 -13.00
N ASN A 46 5.87 5.68 -13.23
CA ASN A 46 6.78 4.66 -13.77
C ASN A 46 7.30 3.74 -12.64
N VAL A 47 6.40 2.84 -12.22
CA VAL A 47 6.64 1.85 -11.16
C VAL A 47 6.42 0.44 -11.68
N LYS A 48 7.27 -0.49 -11.26
CA LYS A 48 7.16 -1.92 -11.57
C LYS A 48 6.70 -2.66 -10.32
N CYS A 49 5.52 -3.26 -10.38
CA CYS A 49 4.93 -4.04 -9.29
C CYS A 49 4.95 -5.53 -9.63
N SER A 50 5.52 -6.35 -8.75
CA SER A 50 5.46 -7.82 -8.82
C SER A 50 4.39 -8.33 -7.84
N GLU A 51 3.64 -9.34 -8.27
CA GLU A 51 2.59 -9.98 -7.47
C GLU A 51 3.13 -10.76 -6.26
#